data_AF-A0AA40FJK8-F1
#
_entry.id   AF-A0AA40FJK8-F1
#
_cell.length_a   1.000
_cell.length_b   1.000
_cell.length_c   1.000
_cell.angle_alpha   90.00
_cell.angle_beta   90.00
_cell.angle_gamma   90.00
#
_symmetry.space_group_name_H-M   'P 1'
#
loop_
_entity.id
_entity.type
_entity.pdbx_description
1 polymer ?
#
loop_
_entity_poly.entity_id
_entity_poly.type
_entity_poly.pdbx_seq_one_letter_code
_entity_poly.pdbx_strand_id
1 'polypeptide(L)'
;MNLHHAEGGKNGLNETRRDRILRTYVRNTYRYHLHEIYSTLRNEYTDWERGEQSPSAICEGLLSLLGDGQVAAPLLRLALLHSTAGGRGYFLHFQLGDRPSQRGEEVPYLLGIPLLRADDVPVLFAQANYTPTDENLSKLLVHYLANFVRRG
;
A
#
# COMPACT_ATOMS: atom_id res chain seq x y z
N MET A 1 37.79 -9.76 30.66
CA MET A 1 37.72 -11.09 30.00
C MET A 1 36.22 -11.35 29.77
N ASN A 2 35.67 -10.92 28.64
CA ASN A 2 35.35 -11.77 27.46
C ASN A 2 34.36 -12.90 27.82
N LEU A 3 33.24 -13.18 27.15
CA LEU A 3 32.65 -12.78 25.85
C LEU A 3 31.17 -13.24 25.89
N HIS A 4 30.30 -12.51 25.18
CA HIS A 4 29.15 -13.00 24.41
C HIS A 4 28.14 -13.98 25.04
N HIS A 5 26.92 -13.49 25.23
CA HIS A 5 25.78 -14.15 24.61
C HIS A 5 24.86 -13.10 23.98
N ALA A 6 24.81 -13.12 22.66
CA ALA A 6 23.81 -12.44 21.86
C ALA A 6 22.50 -13.24 21.98
N GLU A 7 21.45 -12.59 22.46
CA GLU A 7 20.07 -13.05 22.33
C GLU A 7 19.35 -12.01 21.46
N GLY A 8 19.39 -12.28 20.14
CA GLY A 8 18.64 -11.54 19.14
C GLY A 8 17.15 -11.78 19.32
N GLY A 9 16.43 -10.77 19.81
CA GLY A 9 15.02 -10.91 20.15
C GLY A 9 14.25 -9.59 20.25
N LYS A 10 14.55 -8.60 19.39
CA LYS A 10 13.73 -7.40 19.16
C LYS A 10 13.84 -6.95 17.70
N ASN A 11 13.35 -7.77 16.77
CA ASN A 11 13.37 -7.50 15.31
C ASN A 11 12.36 -6.39 14.92
N GLY A 12 12.52 -5.18 15.47
CA GLY A 12 11.89 -3.97 14.95
C GLY A 12 12.60 -3.49 13.70
N LEU A 13 11.86 -2.92 12.75
CA LEU A 13 12.47 -2.20 11.64
C LEU A 13 13.19 -0.97 12.22
N ASN A 14 14.49 -0.84 11.93
CA ASN A 14 15.32 0.28 12.40
C ASN A 14 15.83 1.10 11.21
N GLU A 15 16.41 2.27 11.48
CA GLU A 15 16.88 3.19 10.43
C GLU A 15 17.92 2.55 9.51
N THR A 16 18.86 1.79 10.07
CA THR A 16 19.88 1.08 9.28
C THR A 16 19.25 0.10 8.29
N ARG A 17 18.20 -0.63 8.71
CA ARG A 17 17.48 -1.57 7.85
C ARG A 17 16.64 -0.83 6.81
N ARG A 18 15.95 0.26 7.19
CA ARG A 18 15.25 1.16 6.25
C ARG A 18 16.21 1.65 5.16
N ASP A 19 17.35 2.20 5.55
CA ASP A 19 18.34 2.75 4.64
C ASP A 19 18.88 1.70 3.66
N ARG A 20 19.10 0.46 4.12
CA ARG A 20 19.50 -0.65 3.24
C ARG A 20 18.43 -1.00 2.22
N ILE A 21 17.16 -1.06 2.65
CA ILE A 21 16.02 -1.34 1.76
C ILE A 21 15.87 -0.22 0.74
N LEU A 22 15.88 1.04 1.19
CA LEU A 22 15.75 2.21 0.33
C LEU A 22 16.87 2.31 -0.70
N ARG A 23 18.14 2.09 -0.31
CA ARG A 23 19.26 2.04 -1.27
C ARG A 23 19.06 0.95 -2.32
N THR A 24 18.57 -0.22 -1.91
CA THR A 24 18.31 -1.33 -2.83
C THR A 24 17.19 -0.97 -3.80
N TYR A 25 16.10 -0.40 -3.30
CA TYR A 25 15.00 0.10 -4.12
C TYR A 25 15.48 1.12 -5.16
N VAL A 26 16.18 2.18 -4.72
CA VAL A 26 16.65 3.24 -5.61
C VAL A 26 17.57 2.69 -6.71
N ARG A 27 18.52 1.82 -6.36
CA ARG A 27 19.43 1.21 -7.33
C ARG A 27 18.73 0.31 -8.34
N ASN A 28 17.63 -0.33 -7.96
CA ASN A 28 16.87 -1.22 -8.84
C ASN A 28 15.88 -0.46 -9.73
N THR A 29 15.41 0.70 -9.29
CA THR A 29 14.37 1.48 -10.00
C THR A 29 14.97 2.56 -10.91
N TYR A 30 16.11 3.15 -10.53
CA TYR A 30 16.69 4.29 -11.24
C TYR A 30 18.09 3.97 -11.78
N ARG A 31 18.48 4.67 -12.85
CA ARG A 31 19.79 4.50 -13.52
C ARG A 31 20.77 5.64 -13.25
N TYR A 32 20.26 6.85 -13.03
CA TYR A 32 21.04 8.08 -12.86
C TYR A 32 20.65 8.77 -11.55
N HIS A 33 21.51 9.68 -11.06
CA HIS A 33 21.22 10.52 -9.88
C HIS A 33 20.88 9.74 -8.60
N LEU A 34 21.41 8.52 -8.45
CA LEU A 34 21.03 7.61 -7.35
C LEU A 34 21.22 8.24 -5.97
N HIS A 35 22.28 9.04 -5.79
CA HIS A 35 22.57 9.70 -4.52
C HIS A 35 21.53 10.77 -4.18
N GLU A 36 21.23 11.66 -5.14
CA GLU A 36 20.26 12.74 -5.00
C GLU A 36 18.87 12.16 -4.76
N ILE A 37 18.44 11.20 -5.59
CA ILE A 37 17.14 10.52 -5.45
C ILE A 37 17.02 9.85 -4.08
N TYR A 38 18.06 9.13 -3.65
CA TYR A 38 18.08 8.52 -2.32
C TYR A 38 17.90 9.55 -1.21
N SER A 39 18.66 10.66 -1.27
CA SER A 39 18.56 11.71 -0.24
C SER A 39 17.19 12.37 -0.22
N THR A 40 16.60 12.66 -1.39
CA THR A 40 15.28 13.26 -1.50
C THR A 40 14.21 12.33 -0.95
N LEU A 41 14.19 11.06 -1.37
CA LEU A 41 13.22 10.09 -0.88
C LEU A 41 13.36 9.83 0.62
N ARG A 42 14.59 9.73 1.14
CA ARG A 42 14.79 9.58 2.58
C ARG A 42 14.26 10.79 3.33
N ASN A 43 14.52 11.99 2.83
CA ASN A 43 14.11 13.24 3.48
C ASN A 43 12.59 13.39 3.52
N GLU A 44 11.92 13.08 2.41
CA GLU A 44 10.46 13.20 2.26
C GLU A 44 9.69 12.29 3.22
N TYR A 45 10.12 11.03 3.36
CA TYR A 45 9.45 10.03 4.20
C TYR A 45 10.04 9.92 5.61
N THR A 46 10.76 10.94 6.08
CA THR A 46 11.20 11.06 7.48
C THR A 46 10.32 12.08 8.19
N ASP A 47 9.68 11.67 9.28
CA ASP A 47 8.89 12.57 10.12
C ASP A 47 9.82 13.45 10.97
N TRP A 48 10.05 14.69 10.53
CA TRP A 48 10.93 15.62 11.25
C TRP A 48 10.30 16.23 12.51
N GLU A 49 9.00 16.05 12.75
CA GLU A 49 8.33 16.59 13.93
C GLU A 49 8.65 15.77 15.20
N ARG A 50 9.12 14.53 15.04
CA ARG A 50 9.51 13.64 16.13
C ARG A 50 11.04 13.55 16.24
N GLY A 51 11.58 13.92 17.41
CA GLY A 51 13.02 13.90 17.66
C GLY A 51 13.67 12.51 17.52
N GLU A 52 13.09 11.47 18.13
CA GLU A 52 13.48 10.08 17.90
C GLU A 52 12.37 9.32 17.16
N GLN A 53 12.72 8.72 16.03
CA GLN A 53 11.78 7.94 15.23
C GLN A 53 11.50 6.59 15.90
N SER A 54 10.22 6.34 16.21
CA SER A 54 9.81 5.02 16.69
C SER A 54 9.95 3.97 15.58
N PRO A 55 10.22 2.69 15.90
CA PRO A 55 10.28 1.63 14.90
C PRO A 55 9.02 1.53 14.01
N SER A 56 7.84 1.85 14.57
CA SER A 56 6.58 1.91 13.83
C SER A 56 6.56 3.04 12.81
N ALA A 57 7.00 4.25 13.20
CA ALA A 57 7.08 5.39 12.28
C ALA A 57 8.05 5.12 11.11
N ILE A 58 9.19 4.50 11.39
CA ILE A 58 10.16 4.10 10.34
C ILE A 58 9.53 3.07 9.40
N CYS A 59 8.75 2.12 9.94
CA CYS A 59 8.03 1.12 9.15
C CYS A 59 6.96 1.76 8.26
N GLU A 60 6.12 2.63 8.82
CA GLU A 60 5.08 3.37 8.11
C GLU A 60 5.68 4.22 6.99
N GLY A 61 6.71 5.02 7.27
CA GLY A 61 7.37 5.84 6.26
C GLY A 61 7.97 5.00 5.13
N LEU A 62 8.58 3.85 5.44
CA LEU A 62 9.10 2.93 4.43
C LEU A 62 7.98 2.29 3.59
N LEU A 63 6.87 1.88 4.21
CA LEU A 63 5.73 1.31 3.51
C LEU A 63 5.08 2.32 2.58
N SER A 64 4.89 3.57 3.03
CA SER A 64 4.38 4.67 2.21
C SER A 64 5.30 4.93 1.01
N LEU A 65 6.62 5.02 1.24
CA LEU A 65 7.61 5.22 0.18
C LEU A 65 7.53 4.13 -0.89
N LEU A 66 7.44 2.87 -0.47
CA LEU A 66 7.36 1.74 -1.41
C LEU A 66 5.99 1.70 -2.11
N GLY A 67 4.90 2.00 -1.41
CA GLY A 67 3.56 2.09 -1.98
C GLY A 67 3.48 3.16 -3.07
N ASP A 68 3.99 4.36 -2.79
CA ASP A 68 4.00 5.45 -3.76
C ASP A 68 4.92 5.15 -4.94
N GLY A 69 6.13 4.67 -4.65
CA GLY A 69 7.14 4.40 -5.67
C GLY A 69 6.79 3.22 -6.59
N GLN A 70 6.19 2.15 -6.06
CA GLN A 70 5.92 0.92 -6.81
C GLN A 70 4.49 0.82 -7.33
N VAL A 71 3.54 1.54 -6.74
CA VAL A 71 2.11 1.44 -7.08
C VAL A 71 1.54 2.78 -7.51
N ALA A 72 1.51 3.78 -6.64
CA ALA A 72 0.76 5.01 -6.91
C ALA A 72 1.36 5.83 -8.07
N ALA A 73 2.67 6.12 -8.03
CA ALA A 73 3.32 6.93 -9.07
C ALA A 73 3.28 6.26 -10.46
N PRO A 74 3.55 4.94 -10.62
CA PRO A 74 3.35 4.26 -11.89
C PRO A 74 1.90 4.31 -12.40
N LEU A 75 0.90 4.13 -11.53
CA LEU A 75 -0.52 4.19 -11.91
C LEU A 75 -0.95 5.61 -12.32
N LEU A 76 -0.50 6.64 -11.60
CA LEU A 76 -0.73 8.04 -11.96
C LEU A 76 -0.10 8.37 -13.31
N ARG A 77 1.13 7.91 -13.57
CA ARG A 77 1.77 8.07 -14.87
C ARG A 77 1.00 7.35 -15.98
N LEU A 78 0.53 6.14 -15.74
CA LEU A 78 -0.28 5.39 -16.70
C LEU A 78 -1.57 6.15 -17.04
N ALA A 79 -2.28 6.66 -16.04
CA ALA A 79 -3.51 7.40 -16.30
C ALA A 79 -3.28 8.75 -16.97
N LEU A 80 -2.17 9.43 -16.66
CA LEU A 80 -1.78 10.63 -17.38
C LEU A 80 -1.60 10.29 -18.87
N LEU A 81 -0.85 9.24 -19.19
CA LEU A 81 -0.67 8.80 -20.58
C LEU A 81 -2.00 8.45 -21.25
N HIS A 82 -2.86 7.68 -20.57
CA HIS A 82 -4.20 7.34 -21.07
C HIS A 82 -5.08 8.57 -21.33
N SER A 83 -5.06 9.53 -20.41
CA SER A 83 -5.78 10.80 -20.52
C SER A 83 -5.26 11.66 -21.68
N THR A 84 -3.94 11.78 -21.83
CA THR A 84 -3.33 12.52 -22.95
C THR A 84 -3.61 11.90 -24.32
N ALA A 85 -3.91 10.60 -24.38
CA ALA A 85 -4.36 9.92 -25.59
C ALA A 85 -5.85 10.16 -25.92
N GLY A 86 -6.56 10.98 -25.13
CA GLY A 86 -7.99 11.25 -25.28
C GLY A 86 -8.89 10.22 -24.58
N GLY A 87 -8.31 9.29 -23.82
CA GLY A 87 -9.04 8.30 -23.04
C GLY A 87 -9.68 8.92 -21.79
N ARG A 88 -10.91 8.51 -21.48
CA ARG A 88 -11.50 8.74 -20.15
C ARG A 88 -10.99 7.66 -19.19
N GLY A 89 -10.55 8.07 -18.01
CA GLY A 89 -10.03 7.19 -16.97
C GLY A 89 -10.64 7.54 -15.62
N TYR A 90 -10.78 6.52 -14.77
CA TYR A 90 -11.32 6.65 -13.42
C TYR A 90 -10.32 6.07 -12.44
N PHE A 91 -10.24 6.66 -11.25
CA PHE A 91 -9.39 6.19 -10.17
C PHE A 91 -10.21 5.78 -8.96
N LEU A 92 -9.79 4.69 -8.33
CA LEU A 92 -10.31 4.24 -7.05
C LEU A 92 -9.17 4.27 -6.04
N HIS A 93 -9.38 5.01 -4.96
CA HIS A 93 -8.56 4.89 -3.75
C HIS A 93 -9.38 4.12 -2.72
N PHE A 94 -8.84 2.98 -2.27
CA PHE A 94 -9.51 2.11 -1.31
C PHE A 94 -8.79 2.19 0.04
N GLN A 95 -9.55 2.50 1.09
CA GLN A 95 -9.05 2.53 2.46
C GLN A 95 -10.16 2.12 3.43
N LEU A 96 -9.85 1.16 4.31
CA LEU A 96 -10.80 0.65 5.29
C LEU A 96 -10.51 1.30 6.66
N GLY A 97 -11.38 2.23 7.07
CA GLY A 97 -11.21 3.00 8.29
C GLY A 97 -9.91 3.83 8.31
N ASP A 98 -9.37 4.04 9.51
CA ASP A 98 -8.21 4.94 9.70
C ASP A 98 -6.86 4.24 9.59
N ARG A 99 -6.82 2.93 9.29
CA ARG A 99 -5.57 2.19 9.11
C ARG A 99 -5.15 2.17 7.64
N PRO A 100 -3.85 2.11 7.33
CA PRO A 100 -3.40 1.90 5.96
C PRO A 100 -3.92 0.55 5.45
N SER A 101 -4.57 0.59 4.28
CA SER A 101 -5.10 -0.63 3.67
C SER A 101 -3.97 -1.50 3.13
N GLN A 102 -4.12 -2.81 3.28
CA GLN A 102 -3.18 -3.78 2.72
C GLN A 102 -3.57 -4.13 1.30
N ARG A 103 -2.56 -4.45 0.49
CA ARG A 103 -2.76 -4.84 -0.91
C ARG A 103 -3.73 -6.03 -1.00
N GLY A 104 -4.81 -5.87 -1.76
CA GLY A 104 -5.79 -6.92 -2.01
C GLY A 104 -6.96 -6.94 -1.01
N GLU A 105 -6.98 -6.08 0.01
CA GLU A 105 -8.14 -5.93 0.90
C GLU A 105 -9.39 -5.45 0.16
N GLU A 106 -9.23 -4.75 -0.97
CA GLU A 106 -10.32 -4.27 -1.82
C GLU A 106 -10.99 -5.39 -2.63
N VAL A 107 -10.27 -6.49 -2.89
CA VAL A 107 -10.69 -7.53 -3.83
C VAL A 107 -12.00 -8.20 -3.42
N PRO A 108 -12.21 -8.63 -2.16
CA PRO A 108 -13.46 -9.25 -1.76
C PRO A 108 -14.66 -8.32 -1.95
N TYR A 109 -14.48 -7.01 -1.72
CA TYR A 109 -15.56 -6.02 -1.88
C TYR A 109 -15.90 -5.78 -3.35
N LEU A 110 -14.89 -5.68 -4.23
CA LEU A 110 -15.10 -5.56 -5.67
C LEU A 110 -15.77 -6.80 -6.27
N LEU A 111 -15.50 -7.98 -5.72
CA LEU A 111 -16.10 -9.25 -6.13
C LEU A 111 -17.48 -9.51 -5.51
N GLY A 112 -17.95 -8.64 -4.61
CA GLY A 112 -19.25 -8.82 -3.97
C GLY A 112 -19.28 -9.88 -2.87
N ILE A 113 -18.12 -10.33 -2.35
CA ILE A 113 -18.05 -11.39 -1.33
C ILE A 113 -18.87 -11.04 -0.08
N PRO A 114 -18.83 -9.81 0.47
CA PRO A 114 -19.70 -9.43 1.60
C PRO A 114 -21.19 -9.58 1.34
N LEU A 115 -21.65 -9.65 0.08
CA LEU A 115 -23.06 -9.78 -0.29
C LEU A 115 -23.53 -11.24 -0.36
N LEU A 116 -22.59 -12.20 -0.30
CA LEU A 116 -22.91 -13.63 -0.34
C LEU A 116 -23.46 -14.08 1.01
N ARG A 117 -24.37 -15.06 0.97
CA ARG A 117 -24.83 -15.71 2.19
C ARG A 117 -23.70 -16.60 2.72
N ALA A 118 -23.63 -16.78 4.04
CA ALA A 118 -22.53 -17.51 4.69
C ALA A 118 -22.23 -18.89 4.08
N ASP A 119 -23.24 -19.58 3.57
CA ASP A 119 -23.12 -20.92 2.96
C ASP A 119 -22.43 -20.90 1.58
N ASP A 120 -22.41 -19.75 0.90
CA ASP A 120 -21.87 -19.57 -0.45
C ASP A 120 -20.49 -18.89 -0.48
N VAL A 121 -19.97 -18.47 0.69
CA VAL A 121 -18.68 -17.77 0.77
C VAL A 121 -17.53 -18.73 0.48
N PRO A 122 -16.63 -18.44 -0.48
CA PRO A 122 -15.46 -19.27 -0.73
C PRO A 122 -14.60 -19.40 0.52
N VAL A 123 -14.02 -20.58 0.76
CA VAL A 123 -13.19 -20.88 1.94
C VAL A 123 -12.06 -19.86 2.14
N LEU A 124 -11.52 -19.31 1.04
CA LEU A 124 -10.49 -18.26 1.06
C LEU A 124 -10.93 -16.96 1.75
N PHE A 125 -12.24 -16.69 1.80
CA PHE A 125 -12.83 -15.50 2.42
C PHE A 125 -13.70 -15.83 3.64
N ALA A 126 -13.87 -17.10 3.98
CA ALA A 126 -14.75 -17.57 5.05
C ALA A 126 -14.32 -17.12 6.47
N GLN A 127 -13.09 -16.60 6.62
CA GLN A 127 -12.59 -16.05 7.89
C GLN A 127 -12.92 -14.56 8.08
N ALA A 128 -13.44 -13.89 7.06
CA ALA A 128 -13.75 -12.47 7.13
C ALA A 128 -15.15 -12.25 7.75
N ASN A 129 -15.18 -11.64 8.94
CA ASN A 129 -16.42 -11.24 9.58
C ASN A 129 -16.89 -9.90 9.00
N TYR A 130 -17.64 -9.94 7.91
CA TYR A 130 -18.19 -8.73 7.28
C TYR A 130 -19.30 -8.12 8.12
N THR A 131 -19.27 -6.79 8.19
CA THR A 131 -20.25 -5.97 8.88
C THR A 131 -21.32 -5.44 7.90
N PRO A 132 -22.46 -4.92 8.38
CA PRO A 132 -23.44 -4.27 7.51
C PRO A 132 -22.86 -3.06 6.74
N THR A 133 -21.83 -2.41 7.29
CA THR A 133 -21.08 -1.36 6.58
C THR A 133 -20.27 -1.92 5.42
N ASP A 134 -19.68 -3.11 5.58
CA ASP A 134 -18.93 -3.79 4.52
C ASP A 134 -19.85 -4.27 3.39
N GLU A 135 -21.05 -4.74 3.73
CA GLU A 135 -22.10 -5.07 2.75
C GLU A 135 -22.46 -3.86 1.90
N ASN A 136 -22.72 -2.72 2.54
CA ASN A 136 -23.06 -1.48 1.83
C ASN A 136 -21.91 -0.98 0.94
N LEU A 137 -20.67 -1.04 1.45
CA LEU A 137 -19.48 -0.68 0.68
C LEU A 137 -19.31 -1.59 -0.54
N SER A 138 -19.43 -2.90 -0.34
CA SER A 138 -19.35 -3.92 -1.40
C SER A 138 -20.42 -3.68 -2.47
N LYS A 139 -21.66 -3.41 -2.08
CA LYS A 139 -22.75 -3.09 -3.00
C LYS A 139 -22.43 -1.86 -3.87
N LEU A 140 -21.86 -0.81 -3.28
CA LEU A 140 -21.44 0.38 -4.02
C LEU A 140 -20.31 0.07 -5.00
N LEU A 141 -19.30 -0.69 -4.57
CA LEU A 141 -18.14 -1.03 -5.40
C LEU A 141 -18.53 -1.93 -6.58
N VAL A 142 -19.32 -2.96 -6.35
CA VAL A 142 -19.87 -3.82 -7.43
C VAL A 142 -20.71 -2.97 -8.39
N HIS A 143 -21.51 -2.03 -7.88
CA HIS A 143 -22.31 -1.15 -8.72
C HIS A 143 -21.45 -0.23 -9.58
N TYR A 144 -20.40 0.39 -9.03
CA TYR A 144 -19.45 1.21 -9.79
C TYR A 144 -18.72 0.39 -10.85
N LEU A 145 -18.26 -0.81 -10.50
CA LEU A 145 -17.60 -1.71 -11.45
C LEU A 145 -18.53 -2.12 -12.59
N ALA A 146 -19.78 -2.49 -12.29
CA ALA A 146 -20.78 -2.85 -13.30
C ALA A 146 -21.11 -1.67 -14.22
N ASN A 147 -21.21 -0.45 -13.68
CA ASN A 147 -21.45 0.76 -14.47
C ASN A 147 -20.26 1.09 -15.38
N PHE A 148 -19.03 0.97 -14.87
CA PHE A 148 -17.81 1.16 -15.65
C PHE A 148 -17.75 0.17 -16.82
N VAL A 149 -17.97 -1.12 -16.56
CA VAL A 149 -18.00 -2.16 -17.61
C VAL A 149 -19.08 -1.86 -18.67
N ARG A 150 -20.25 -1.34 -18.25
CA ARG A 150 -21.38 -1.11 -19.16
C ARG A 150 -21.26 0.17 -19.98
N ARG A 151 -20.62 1.22 -19.45
CA ARG A 151 -20.70 2.58 -20.03
C ARG A 151 -19.36 3.26 -20.28
N GLY A 152 -18.26 2.74 -19.74
CA GLY A 152 -16.97 3.42 -19.74
C GLY A 152 -16.98 4.57 -18.76
#